data_AF-A0A7C5MGL4-F1
#
_entry.id   AF-A0A7C5MGL4-F1
#
_cell.length_a   1.000
_cell.length_b   1.000
_cell.length_c   1.000
_cell.angle_alpha   90.00
_cell.angle_beta   90.00
_cell.angle_gamma   90.00
#
_symmetry.space_group_name_H-M   'P 1'
#
loop_
_entity.id
_entity.type
_entity.pdbx_description
1 polymer ?
#
loop_
_entity_poly.entity_id
_entity_poly.type
_entity_poly.pdbx_seq_one_letter_code
_entity_poly.pdbx_strand_id
1 'polypeptide(L)'
;MAIAAEIRKLVVSTDPKDRARVTSELEKLEERDRERVLAVLAEDSAAEVLLAAIPHIKRLKDRIPAARAVLVKLIQSDESGEVREAAREALGGGK
;
A
#
# COMPACT_ATOMS: atom_id res chain seq x y z
N MET A 1 -7.19 -7.76 14.13
CA MET A 1 -6.91 -6.39 13.66
C MET A 1 -8.05 -5.95 12.77
N ALA A 2 -9.00 -5.17 13.28
CA ALA A 2 -10.15 -4.73 12.50
C ALA A 2 -9.75 -3.75 11.38
N ILE A 3 -8.88 -2.79 11.70
CA ILE A 3 -8.56 -1.69 10.79
C ILE A 3 -7.77 -2.09 9.55
N ALA A 4 -6.80 -3.01 9.66
CA ALA A 4 -6.06 -3.51 8.50
C ALA A 4 -6.98 -4.25 7.51
N ALA A 5 -7.95 -5.02 8.03
CA ALA A 5 -8.94 -5.71 7.21
C ALA A 5 -9.92 -4.73 6.54
N GLU A 6 -10.27 -3.64 7.22
CA GLU A 6 -11.09 -2.57 6.64
C GLU A 6 -10.35 -1.84 5.52
N ILE A 7 -9.10 -1.41 5.76
CA ILE A 7 -8.27 -0.76 4.73
C ILE A 7 -8.08 -1.68 3.53
N ARG A 8 -7.82 -2.98 3.75
CA ARG A 8 -7.73 -3.98 2.70
C ARG A 8 -9.00 -4.03 1.84
N LYS A 9 -10.19 -4.01 2.45
CA LYS A 9 -11.47 -3.97 1.73
C LYS A 9 -11.63 -2.69 0.92
N LEU A 10 -11.24 -1.55 1.47
CA LEU A 10 -11.32 -0.25 0.78
C LEU A 10 -10.40 -0.19 -0.44
N VAL A 11 -9.20 -0.77 -0.34
CA VAL A 11 -8.20 -0.83 -1.42
C VAL A 11 -8.76 -1.52 -2.67
N VAL A 12 -9.46 -2.64 -2.50
CA VAL A 12 -10.06 -3.41 -3.61
C VAL A 12 -11.54 -3.10 -3.84
N SER A 13 -12.09 -2.07 -3.18
CA SER A 13 -13.50 -1.70 -3.37
C SER A 13 -13.72 -1.24 -4.81
N THR A 14 -14.86 -1.62 -5.39
CA THR A 14 -15.27 -1.14 -6.71
C THR A 14 -15.69 0.33 -6.68
N ASP A 15 -16.08 0.87 -5.51
CA ASP A 15 -16.40 2.28 -5.33
C ASP A 15 -15.12 3.14 -5.33
N PRO A 16 -14.97 4.07 -6.30
CA PRO A 16 -13.83 4.99 -6.31
C PRO A 16 -13.72 5.85 -5.04
N LYS A 17 -14.83 6.13 -4.36
CA LYS A 17 -14.83 6.88 -3.10
C LYS A 17 -14.18 6.08 -1.98
N ASP A 18 -14.44 4.78 -1.90
CA ASP A 18 -13.82 3.90 -0.91
C ASP A 18 -12.31 3.83 -1.13
N ARG A 19 -11.87 3.65 -2.37
CA ARG A 19 -10.44 3.67 -2.72
C ARG A 19 -9.81 5.01 -2.36
N ALA A 20 -10.48 6.13 -2.67
CA ALA A 20 -9.98 7.46 -2.33
C ALA A 20 -9.81 7.67 -0.81
N ARG A 21 -10.63 7.03 0.02
CA ARG A 21 -10.54 7.11 1.48
C ARG A 21 -9.32 6.41 2.06
N VAL A 22 -8.76 5.40 1.41
CA VAL A 22 -7.61 4.61 1.90
C VAL A 22 -6.47 5.52 2.39
N THR A 23 -6.04 6.47 1.57
CA THR A 23 -4.94 7.39 1.92
C THR A 23 -5.32 8.26 3.13
N SER A 24 -6.54 8.79 3.16
CA SER A 24 -7.02 9.63 4.26
C SER A 24 -7.12 8.86 5.57
N GLU A 25 -7.59 7.61 5.54
CA GLU A 25 -7.69 6.78 6.73
C GLU A 25 -6.30 6.41 7.24
N LEU A 26 -5.37 6.01 6.37
CA LEU A 26 -3.97 5.76 6.74
C LEU A 26 -3.31 6.99 7.37
N GLU A 27 -3.57 8.20 6.88
CA GLU A 27 -2.99 9.43 7.43
C GLU A 27 -3.53 9.80 8.82
N LYS A 28 -4.74 9.37 9.17
CA LYS A 28 -5.36 9.60 10.49
C LYS A 28 -4.90 8.61 11.54
N LEU A 29 -4.33 7.46 11.15
CA LEU A 29 -3.83 6.47 12.10
C LEU A 29 -2.61 6.99 12.84
N GLU A 30 -2.50 6.66 14.12
CA GLU A 30 -1.24 6.79 14.85
C GLU A 30 -0.11 6.07 14.11
N GLU A 31 1.11 6.59 14.21
CA GLU A 31 2.27 6.09 13.46
C GLU A 31 2.40 4.57 13.57
N ARG A 32 2.37 4.03 14.80
CA ARG A 32 2.48 2.59 15.07
C ARG A 32 1.41 1.76 14.35
N ASP A 33 0.15 2.22 14.36
CA ASP A 33 -0.94 1.49 13.71
C ASP A 33 -0.85 1.60 12.20
N ARG A 34 -0.45 2.75 11.69
CA ARG A 34 -0.21 3.01 10.28
C ARG A 34 0.88 2.09 9.71
N GLU A 35 2.02 2.02 10.39
CA GLU A 35 3.12 1.12 10.01
C GLU A 35 2.66 -0.33 10.00
N ARG A 36 1.89 -0.73 11.01
CA ARG A 36 1.36 -2.09 11.10
C ARG A 36 0.38 -2.41 9.98
N VAL A 37 -0.52 -1.49 9.62
CA VAL A 37 -1.44 -1.66 8.48
C VAL A 37 -0.66 -1.74 7.16
N LEU A 38 0.31 -0.86 6.95
CA LEU A 38 1.16 -0.86 5.75
C LEU A 38 1.94 -2.17 5.63
N ALA A 39 2.48 -2.69 6.72
CA ALA A 39 3.17 -3.98 6.74
C ALA A 39 2.24 -5.14 6.39
N VAL A 40 1.02 -5.16 6.96
CA VAL A 40 0.01 -6.18 6.63
C VAL A 40 -0.40 -6.11 5.16
N LEU A 41 -0.62 -4.92 4.61
CA LEU A 41 -0.93 -4.75 3.18
C LEU A 41 0.21 -5.25 2.30
N ALA A 42 1.47 -5.06 2.71
CA ALA A 42 2.65 -5.50 1.96
C ALA A 42 2.88 -7.02 2.02
N GLU A 43 2.23 -7.72 2.94
CA GLU A 43 2.28 -9.17 3.11
C GLU A 43 1.02 -9.86 2.58
N ASP A 44 0.15 -9.13 1.88
CA ASP A 44 -1.04 -9.72 1.26
C ASP A 44 -0.62 -10.66 0.13
N SER A 45 -1.12 -11.89 0.16
CA SER A 45 -0.81 -12.90 -0.86
C SER A 45 -1.54 -12.66 -2.18
N ALA A 46 -2.49 -11.72 -2.23
CA ALA A 46 -3.22 -11.40 -3.45
C ALA A 46 -2.55 -10.25 -4.19
N ALA A 47 -1.97 -10.54 -5.35
CA ALA A 47 -1.35 -9.54 -6.22
C ALA A 47 -2.30 -8.37 -6.56
N GLU A 48 -3.61 -8.63 -6.71
CA GLU A 48 -4.64 -7.59 -6.93
C GLU A 48 -4.68 -6.56 -5.79
N VAL A 49 -4.59 -7.03 -4.53
CA VAL A 49 -4.57 -6.15 -3.36
C VAL A 49 -3.30 -5.33 -3.34
N LEU A 50 -2.15 -5.96 -3.62
CA LEU A 50 -0.86 -5.28 -3.66
C LEU A 50 -0.84 -4.18 -4.73
N LEU A 51 -1.27 -4.50 -5.96
CA LEU A 51 -1.36 -3.56 -7.07
C LEU A 51 -2.30 -2.39 -6.75
N ALA A 52 -3.46 -2.67 -6.16
CA ALA A 52 -4.39 -1.63 -5.76
C ALA A 52 -3.86 -0.77 -4.59
N ALA A 53 -3.03 -1.32 -3.70
CA ALA A 53 -2.44 -0.58 -2.58
C ALA A 53 -1.29 0.34 -3.00
N ILE A 54 -0.48 -0.04 -4.00
CA ILE A 54 0.72 0.69 -4.42
C ILE A 54 0.48 2.18 -4.71
N PRO A 55 -0.57 2.63 -5.43
CA PRO A 55 -0.85 4.04 -5.64
C PRO A 55 -1.07 4.83 -4.35
N HIS A 56 -1.67 4.21 -3.34
CA HIS A 56 -1.87 4.84 -2.02
C HIS A 56 -0.56 4.95 -1.27
N ILE A 57 0.23 3.88 -1.26
CA ILE A 57 1.56 3.85 -0.62
C ILE A 57 2.50 4.87 -1.29
N LYS A 58 2.44 5.00 -2.61
CA LYS A 58 3.19 6.02 -3.38
C LYS A 58 2.89 7.44 -2.90
N ARG A 59 1.63 7.78 -2.65
CA ARG A 59 1.23 9.11 -2.16
C ARG A 59 1.74 9.39 -0.74
N LEU A 60 1.93 8.33 0.03
CA LEU A 60 2.37 8.40 1.43
C LEU A 60 3.88 8.34 1.60
N LYS A 61 4.64 7.88 0.60
CA LYS A 61 6.07 7.55 0.70
C LYS A 61 6.96 8.70 1.22
N ASP A 62 6.62 9.94 0.87
CA ASP A 62 7.41 11.12 1.24
C ASP A 62 7.02 11.68 2.62
N ARG A 63 5.84 11.30 3.12
CA ARG A 63 5.30 11.73 4.43
C ARG A 63 5.50 10.67 5.51
N ILE A 64 5.56 9.39 5.13
CA ILE A 64 5.62 8.24 6.03
C ILE A 64 6.79 7.35 5.59
N PRO A 65 7.89 7.33 6.36
CA PRO A 65 9.07 6.51 6.04
C PRO A 65 8.75 5.03 5.82
N ALA A 66 7.83 4.47 6.61
CA ALA A 66 7.39 3.09 6.47
C ALA A 66 6.72 2.79 5.12
N ALA A 67 6.03 3.76 4.50
CA ALA A 67 5.43 3.56 3.17
C ALA A 67 6.53 3.40 2.11
N ARG A 68 7.63 4.14 2.23
CA ARG A 68 8.80 3.94 1.35
C ARG A 68 9.44 2.57 1.56
N ALA A 69 9.61 2.13 2.81
CA ALA A 69 10.15 0.81 3.13
C ALA A 69 9.28 -0.32 2.57
N VAL A 70 7.95 -0.17 2.63
CA VAL A 70 7.01 -1.13 2.02
C VAL A 70 7.20 -1.23 0.51
N LEU A 71 7.34 -0.12 -0.21
CA LEU A 71 7.60 -0.19 -1.66
C LEU A 71 8.91 -0.92 -1.96
N VAL A 72 9.97 -0.71 -1.17
CA VAL A 72 11.23 -1.46 -1.33
C VAL A 72 11.02 -2.96 -1.11
N LYS A 73 10.25 -3.34 -0.08
CA LYS A 73 9.91 -4.74 0.20
C LYS A 73 9.15 -5.38 -0.97
N LEU A 74 8.17 -4.68 -1.55
CA LEU A 74 7.39 -5.19 -2.67
C LEU A 74 8.25 -5.44 -3.92
N ILE A 75 9.25 -4.59 -4.18
CA ILE A 75 10.24 -4.79 -5.26
C ILE A 75 11.04 -6.08 -5.07
N GLN A 76 11.37 -6.41 -3.83
CA GLN A 76 12.19 -7.56 -3.48
C GLN A 76 11.37 -8.84 -3.28
N SER A 77 10.04 -8.75 -3.31
CA SER A 77 9.17 -9.91 -3.08
C SER A 77 9.14 -10.85 -4.28
N ASP A 78 8.90 -12.13 -3.99
CA ASP A 78 8.70 -13.19 -4.99
C ASP A 78 7.31 -13.11 -5.68
N GLU A 79 6.54 -12.05 -5.44
CA GLU A 79 5.23 -11.80 -6.03
C GLU A 79 5.28 -11.62 -7.56
N SER A 80 4.12 -11.37 -8.17
CA SER A 80 4.01 -11.07 -9.61
C SER A 80 5.04 -10.00 -10.05
N GLY A 81 5.62 -10.20 -11.24
CA GLY A 81 6.48 -9.20 -11.87
C GLY A 81 5.82 -7.83 -12.01
N GLU A 82 4.49 -7.81 -12.16
CA GLU A 82 3.69 -6.58 -12.21
C GLU A 82 3.74 -5.81 -10.89
N VAL A 83 3.66 -6.49 -9.74
CA VAL A 83 3.76 -5.86 -8.42
C VAL A 83 5.13 -5.23 -8.23
N ARG A 84 6.19 -5.93 -8.65
CA ARG A 84 7.57 -5.40 -8.57
C ARG A 84 7.75 -4.16 -9.43
N GLU A 85 7.28 -4.18 -10.67
CA GLU A 85 7.39 -3.03 -11.58
C GLU A 85 6.55 -1.85 -11.09
N ALA A 86 5.30 -2.07 -10.66
CA ALA A 86 4.47 -1.02 -10.08
C ALA A 86 5.12 -0.39 -8.82
N ALA A 87 5.75 -1.22 -7.97
CA ALA A 87 6.46 -0.72 -6.78
C ALA A 87 7.73 0.07 -7.16
N ARG A 88 8.47 -0.35 -8.20
CA ARG A 88 9.62 0.40 -8.76
C ARG A 88 9.19 1.76 -9.31
N GLU A 89 8.14 1.80 -10.13
CA GLU A 89 7.57 3.04 -10.66
C GLU A 89 7.08 3.95 -9.53
N ALA A 90 6.45 3.40 -8.50
CA ALA A 90 6.00 4.14 -7.34
C ALA A 90 7.15 4.79 -6.55
N LEU A 91 8.30 4.12 -6.44
CA LEU A 91 9.51 4.70 -5.83
C LEU A 91 10.17 5.79 -6.68
N GLY A 92 9.82 5.90 -7.96
CA GLY A 92 10.42 6.86 -8.89
C GLY A 92 11.49 6.26 -9.79
N GLY A 93 11.55 4.92 -9.88
CA GLY A 93 12.43 4.21 -10.81
C GLY A 93 11.95 4.20 -12.27
N GLY A 94 10.75 4.74 -12.55
CA GLY A 94 10.22 4.88 -13.91
C GLY A 94 10.61 6.22 -14.51
N LYS A 95 11.68 6.22 -15.32
CA LYS A 95 11.93 7.21 -16.37
C LYS A 95 12.09 6.47 -17.69
#